data_AF-A0A2E6KLZ4-F1
#
_entry.id   AF-A0A2E6KLZ4-F1
#
_cell.length_a   1.000
_cell.length_b   1.000
_cell.length_c   1.000
_cell.angle_alpha   90.00
_cell.angle_beta   90.00
_cell.angle_gamma   90.00
#
_symmetry.space_group_name_H-M   'P 1'
#
loop_
_entity.id
_entity.type
_entity.pdbx_description
1 polymer ?
#
loop_
_entity_poly.entity_id
_entity_poly.type
_entity_poly.pdbx_seq_one_letter_code
_entity_poly.pdbx_strand_id
1 'polypeptide(L)'
;EKVRAKYPDVKEKRLIPEVIRELIGNMISDLIAESLRRIEKIKPKSADDIRECGQMIIGFSDEYLEQDKVLRKFLWNRMYTHNREAQKRFKMSNVVKDIFECFIENPKCMPERWYNRIEHYGLERTVIDYIAGMTDKYALKTYRALYDPQFQEI
;
A
#
# COMPACT_ATOMS: atom_id res chain seq x y z
N GLU A 1 -9.18 23.69 -11.45
CA GLU A 1 -9.39 24.97 -12.18
C GLU A 1 -8.08 25.57 -12.72
N LYS A 2 -7.01 25.70 -11.93
CA LYS A 2 -5.69 26.20 -12.38
C LYS A 2 -5.17 25.56 -13.68
N VAL A 3 -5.13 24.23 -13.78
CA VAL A 3 -4.72 23.51 -15.00
C VAL A 3 -5.59 23.86 -16.22
N ARG A 4 -6.91 23.96 -16.04
CA ARG A 4 -7.85 24.27 -17.13
C ARG A 4 -7.72 25.72 -17.59
N ALA A 5 -7.41 26.64 -16.68
CA ALA A 5 -7.09 28.03 -17.03
C ALA A 5 -5.77 28.14 -17.80
N LYS A 6 -4.77 27.33 -17.45
CA LYS A 6 -3.46 27.29 -18.12
C LYS A 6 -3.52 26.61 -19.50
N TYR A 7 -4.44 25.65 -19.67
CA TYR A 7 -4.61 24.88 -20.90
C TYR A 7 -6.09 24.81 -21.32
N PRO A 8 -6.68 25.93 -21.78
CA PRO A 8 -8.12 26.01 -22.08
C PRO A 8 -8.55 25.08 -23.22
N ASP A 9 -7.71 24.87 -24.22
CA ASP A 9 -8.04 24.12 -25.45
C ASP A 9 -7.65 22.63 -25.38
N VAL A 10 -7.11 22.17 -24.25
CA VAL A 10 -6.64 20.79 -24.09
C VAL A 10 -7.80 19.87 -23.71
N LYS A 11 -7.97 18.78 -24.48
CA LYS A 11 -8.98 17.75 -24.20
C LYS A 11 -8.86 17.21 -22.77
N GLU A 12 -9.99 16.95 -22.13
CA GLU A 12 -10.09 16.53 -20.73
C GLU A 12 -9.21 15.32 -20.37
N LYS A 13 -9.10 14.33 -21.26
CA LYS A 13 -8.21 13.17 -21.08
C LYS A 13 -6.74 13.53 -20.89
N ARG A 14 -6.29 14.67 -21.42
CA ARG A 14 -4.92 15.19 -21.26
C ARG A 14 -4.79 16.14 -20.06
N LEU A 15 -5.90 16.68 -19.56
CA LEU A 15 -5.90 17.50 -18.35
C LEU A 15 -5.65 16.65 -17.10
N ILE A 16 -6.12 15.39 -17.06
CA ILE A 16 -5.95 14.51 -15.88
C ILE A 16 -4.46 14.29 -15.54
N PRO A 17 -3.59 13.85 -16.47
CA PRO A 17 -2.16 13.71 -16.17
C PRO A 17 -1.49 15.02 -15.75
N GLU A 18 -1.95 16.16 -16.29
CA GLU A 18 -1.44 17.49 -15.93
C GLU A 18 -1.81 17.87 -14.50
N VAL A 19 -3.06 17.61 -14.08
CA VAL A 19 -3.50 17.78 -12.70
C VAL A 19 -2.67 16.90 -11.76
N ILE A 20 -2.45 15.63 -12.11
CA ILE A 20 -1.62 14.73 -11.31
C ILE A 20 -0.19 15.27 -11.21
N ARG A 21 0.39 15.76 -12.30
CA ARG A 21 1.74 16.33 -12.31
C ARG A 21 1.84 17.58 -11.42
N GLU A 22 0.88 18.48 -11.51
CA GLU A 22 0.86 19.70 -10.68
C GLU A 22 0.71 19.35 -9.19
N LEU A 23 -0.15 18.38 -8.85
CA LEU A 23 -0.29 17.89 -7.49
C LEU A 23 1.02 17.29 -6.95
N ILE A 24 1.66 16.39 -7.70
CA ILE A 24 2.95 15.80 -7.30
C ILE A 24 4.03 16.88 -7.16
N GLY A 25 4.06 17.85 -8.08
CA GLY A 25 4.99 18.98 -8.02
C GLY A 25 4.82 19.81 -6.74
N ASN A 26 3.58 20.11 -6.36
CA ASN A 26 3.28 20.82 -5.12
C ASN A 26 3.67 20.00 -3.89
N MET A 27 3.39 18.69 -3.87
CA MET A 27 3.83 17.77 -2.80
C MET A 27 5.35 17.83 -2.63
N ILE A 28 6.10 17.63 -3.72
CA ILE A 28 7.57 17.59 -3.66
C ILE A 28 8.13 18.93 -3.19
N SER A 29 7.58 20.04 -3.68
CA SER A 29 8.04 21.39 -3.32
C SER A 29 7.83 21.68 -1.83
N ASP A 30 6.66 21.37 -1.30
CA ASP A 30 6.36 21.54 0.13
C ASP A 30 7.24 20.63 0.99
N LEU A 31 7.34 19.35 0.64
CA LEU A 31 8.15 18.36 1.36
C LEU A 31 9.60 18.83 1.49
N ILE A 32 10.21 19.29 0.39
CA ILE A 32 11.60 19.77 0.40
C ILE A 32 11.72 21.03 1.27
N ALA A 33 10.84 22.00 1.08
CA ALA A 33 10.88 23.27 1.81
C ALA A 33 10.71 23.09 3.32
N GLU A 34 9.75 22.26 3.74
CA GLU A 34 9.53 21.92 5.15
C GLU A 34 10.71 21.13 5.72
N SER A 35 11.18 20.10 5.02
CA SER A 35 12.27 19.26 5.50
C SER A 35 13.55 20.06 5.70
N LEU A 36 13.90 20.95 4.75
CA LEU A 36 15.04 21.86 4.88
C LEU A 36 14.88 22.80 6.08
N ARG A 37 13.66 23.32 6.33
CA ARG A 37 13.40 24.17 7.49
C ARG A 37 13.62 23.43 8.81
N ARG A 38 13.18 22.16 8.90
CA ARG A 38 13.40 21.30 10.08
C ARG A 38 14.88 21.00 10.29
N ILE A 39 15.61 20.70 9.22
CA ILE A 39 17.05 20.45 9.26
C ILE A 39 17.80 21.70 9.73
N GLU A 40 17.49 22.87 9.17
CA GLU A 40 18.14 24.13 9.56
C GLU A 40 17.87 24.51 11.03
N LYS A 41 16.71 24.13 11.56
CA LYS A 41 16.37 24.36 12.97
C LYS A 41 17.21 23.52 13.93
N ILE A 42 17.53 22.28 13.55
CA ILE A 42 18.17 21.29 14.44
C ILE A 42 19.69 21.25 14.21
N LYS A 43 20.15 21.64 13.03
CA LYS A 43 21.57 21.71 12.64
C LYS A 43 22.33 20.41 12.96
N PRO A 44 21.82 19.25 12.50
CA PRO A 44 22.43 17.96 12.77
C PRO A 44 23.84 17.92 12.17
N LYS A 45 24.80 17.48 12.96
CA LYS A 45 26.19 17.21 12.56
C LYS A 45 26.43 15.73 12.31
N SER A 46 25.53 14.88 12.80
CA SER A 46 25.60 13.43 12.65
C SER A 46 24.23 12.83 12.33
N ALA A 47 24.23 11.56 11.89
CA ALA A 47 22.99 10.80 11.75
C ALA A 47 22.33 10.48 13.11
N ASP A 48 23.11 10.44 14.20
CA ASP A 48 22.58 10.21 15.54
C ASP A 48 21.77 11.41 16.02
N ASP A 49 22.19 12.63 15.69
CA ASP A 49 21.44 13.85 16.01
C ASP A 49 20.02 13.81 15.40
N ILE A 50 19.87 13.22 14.21
CA ILE A 50 18.56 13.01 13.57
C ILE A 50 17.75 11.95 14.31
N ARG A 51 18.37 10.85 14.76
CA ARG A 51 17.69 9.78 15.49
C ARG A 51 17.20 10.24 16.86
N GLU A 52 17.97 11.12 17.50
CA GLU A 52 17.74 11.60 18.86
C GLU A 52 16.88 12.88 18.92
N CYS A 53 16.61 13.54 17.80
CA CYS A 53 15.88 14.83 17.78
C CYS A 53 14.40 14.76 18.17
N GLY A 54 13.85 13.55 18.41
CA GLY A 54 12.50 13.33 18.92
C GLY A 54 11.37 13.72 17.95
N GLN A 55 11.68 14.02 16.69
CA GLN A 55 10.68 14.42 15.70
C GLN A 55 11.03 13.92 14.30
N MET A 56 10.03 13.82 13.43
CA MET A 56 10.23 13.44 12.04
C MET A 56 10.76 14.63 11.22
N ILE A 57 11.96 14.50 10.67
CA ILE A 57 12.64 15.56 9.92
C ILE A 57 12.13 15.69 8.50
N ILE A 58 11.87 14.57 7.83
CA ILE A 58 11.34 14.57 6.47
C ILE A 58 9.83 14.51 6.54
N GLY A 59 9.14 15.57 6.13
CA GLY A 59 7.70 15.61 6.19
C GLY A 59 7.11 16.86 5.53
N PHE A 60 5.81 16.79 5.28
CA PHE A 60 5.04 17.92 4.79
C PHE A 60 4.84 18.98 5.88
N SER A 61 4.61 20.21 5.46
CA SER A 61 4.20 21.27 6.35
C SER A 61 2.82 20.98 6.94
N ASP A 62 2.53 21.54 8.12
CA ASP A 62 1.21 21.39 8.74
C ASP A 62 0.11 21.93 7.82
N GLU A 63 0.39 23.01 7.09
CA GLU A 63 -0.53 23.59 6.11
C GLU A 63 -0.81 22.65 4.95
N TYR A 64 0.21 21.99 4.40
CA TYR A 64 0.03 21.01 3.34
C TYR A 64 -0.70 19.75 3.84
N LEU A 65 -0.44 19.31 5.06
CA LEU A 65 -1.15 18.19 5.67
C LEU A 65 -2.66 18.45 5.82
N GLU A 66 -3.07 19.67 6.15
CA GLU A 66 -4.49 20.04 6.16
C GLU A 66 -5.13 19.96 4.77
N GLN A 67 -4.40 20.37 3.72
CA GLN A 67 -4.86 20.23 2.34
C GLN A 67 -4.93 18.77 1.89
N ASP A 68 -3.94 17.95 2.25
CA ASP A 68 -3.89 16.52 1.95
C ASP A 68 -5.05 15.76 2.60
N LYS A 69 -5.44 16.12 3.83
CA LYS A 69 -6.63 15.54 4.50
C LYS A 69 -7.90 15.72 3.67
N VAL A 70 -8.10 16.89 3.06
CA VAL A 70 -9.26 17.16 2.19
C VAL A 70 -9.24 16.26 0.95
N LEU A 71 -8.07 16.15 0.29
CA LEU A 71 -7.91 15.29 -0.88
C LEU A 71 -8.14 13.82 -0.54
N ARG A 72 -7.54 13.32 0.56
CA ARG A 72 -7.75 11.94 1.03
C ARG A 72 -9.21 11.66 1.34
N LYS A 73 -9.91 12.58 2.02
CA LYS A 73 -11.34 12.44 2.31
C LYS A 73 -12.17 12.35 1.02
N PHE A 74 -11.86 13.18 0.02
CA PHE A 74 -12.50 13.12 -1.28
C PHE A 74 -12.25 11.77 -1.99
N LEU A 75 -11.00 11.33 -2.07
CA LEU A 75 -10.63 10.05 -2.69
C LEU A 75 -11.23 8.86 -1.94
N TRP A 76 -11.28 8.91 -0.61
CA TRP A 76 -11.92 7.89 0.21
C TRP A 76 -13.39 7.71 -0.17
N ASN A 77 -14.14 8.81 -0.19
CA ASN A 77 -15.57 8.81 -0.47
C ASN A 77 -15.94 8.46 -1.92
N ARG A 78 -15.05 8.75 -2.88
CA ARG A 78 -15.34 8.59 -4.31
C ARG A 78 -14.71 7.35 -4.93
N MET A 79 -13.60 6.85 -4.37
CA MET A 79 -12.84 5.73 -4.93
C MET A 79 -12.86 4.51 -4.03
N TYR A 80 -12.51 4.65 -2.74
CA TYR A 80 -12.28 3.51 -1.86
C TYR A 80 -13.56 2.89 -1.28
N THR A 81 -14.59 3.69 -1.04
CA THR A 81 -15.88 3.24 -0.50
C THR A 81 -16.88 2.81 -1.56
N HIS A 82 -16.52 2.86 -2.85
CA HIS A 82 -17.43 2.43 -3.89
C HIS A 82 -17.70 0.92 -3.74
N ASN A 83 -18.98 0.53 -3.65
CA ASN A 83 -19.47 -0.84 -3.38
C ASN A 83 -18.69 -1.97 -4.08
N ARG A 84 -18.23 -1.75 -5.32
CA ARG A 84 -17.45 -2.74 -6.07
C ARG A 84 -16.12 -3.10 -5.42
N GLU A 85 -15.40 -2.12 -4.87
CA GLU A 85 -14.11 -2.35 -4.21
C GLU A 85 -14.29 -2.98 -2.83
N ALA A 86 -15.35 -2.62 -2.11
CA ALA A 86 -15.71 -3.27 -0.86
C ALA A 86 -16.01 -4.77 -1.05
N GLN A 87 -16.79 -5.12 -2.08
CA GLN A 87 -17.08 -6.52 -2.42
C GLN A 87 -15.83 -7.32 -2.79
N LYS A 88 -14.91 -6.74 -3.56
CA LYS A 88 -13.63 -7.40 -3.88
C LYS A 88 -12.79 -7.65 -2.64
N ARG A 89 -12.65 -6.65 -1.76
CA ARG A 89 -11.91 -6.79 -0.49
C ARG A 89 -12.52 -7.89 0.38
N PHE A 90 -13.84 -7.93 0.50
CA PHE A 90 -14.53 -8.98 1.25
C PHE A 90 -14.22 -10.38 0.69
N LYS A 91 -14.36 -10.57 -0.63
CA LYS A 91 -14.04 -11.85 -1.28
C LYS A 91 -12.57 -12.25 -1.08
N MET A 92 -11.64 -11.32 -1.22
CA MET A 92 -10.21 -11.60 -1.03
C MET A 92 -9.87 -11.92 0.43
N SER A 93 -10.53 -11.26 1.38
CA SER A 93 -10.38 -11.57 2.81
C SER A 93 -10.79 -13.01 3.12
N ASN A 94 -11.87 -13.51 2.52
CA ASN A 94 -12.29 -14.90 2.69
C ASN A 94 -11.27 -15.86 2.08
N VAL A 95 -10.78 -15.57 0.87
CA VAL A 95 -9.73 -16.39 0.22
C VAL A 95 -8.50 -16.52 1.12
N VAL A 96 -8.01 -15.41 1.68
CA VAL A 96 -6.84 -15.42 2.57
C VAL A 96 -7.11 -16.20 3.85
N LYS A 97 -8.30 -16.00 4.44
CA LYS A 97 -8.73 -16.72 5.65
C LYS A 97 -8.77 -18.23 5.42
N ASP A 98 -9.44 -18.67 4.36
CA ASP A 98 -9.59 -20.08 4.02
C ASP A 98 -8.22 -20.74 3.75
N ILE A 99 -7.32 -20.06 3.03
CA ILE A 99 -5.94 -20.54 2.81
C ILE A 99 -5.20 -20.70 4.15
N PHE A 100 -5.33 -19.71 5.04
CA PHE A 100 -4.72 -19.77 6.37
C PHE A 100 -5.24 -20.97 7.16
N GLU A 101 -6.56 -21.13 7.26
CA GLU A 101 -7.20 -22.25 7.98
C GLU A 101 -6.76 -23.59 7.39
N CYS A 102 -6.76 -23.73 6.06
CA CYS A 102 -6.29 -24.94 5.38
C CYS A 102 -4.86 -25.31 5.75
N PHE A 103 -3.93 -24.35 5.77
CA PHE A 103 -2.53 -24.62 6.10
C PHE A 103 -2.28 -24.84 7.59
N ILE A 104 -3.10 -24.27 8.48
CA ILE A 104 -3.04 -24.57 9.91
C ILE A 104 -3.51 -26.01 10.16
N GLU A 105 -4.63 -26.41 9.57
CA GLU A 105 -5.18 -27.77 9.74
C GLU A 105 -4.35 -28.83 9.02
N ASN A 106 -3.85 -28.50 7.82
CA ASN A 106 -3.14 -29.42 6.94
C ASN A 106 -1.84 -28.78 6.41
N PRO A 107 -0.77 -28.67 7.23
CA PRO A 107 0.45 -27.97 6.83
C PRO A 107 1.14 -28.56 5.58
N LYS A 108 0.91 -29.86 5.30
CA LYS A 108 1.43 -30.55 4.11
C LYS A 108 0.86 -30.02 2.79
N CYS A 109 -0.22 -29.25 2.82
CA CYS A 109 -0.76 -28.58 1.63
C CYS A 109 0.08 -27.36 1.22
N MET A 110 1.00 -26.89 2.08
CA MET A 110 1.97 -25.87 1.70
C MET A 110 3.07 -26.44 0.80
N PRO A 111 3.72 -25.60 -0.03
CA PRO A 111 4.92 -26.00 -0.73
C PRO A 111 6.00 -26.49 0.25
N GLU A 112 6.71 -27.55 -0.12
CA GLU A 112 7.70 -28.23 0.72
C GLU A 112 8.73 -27.27 1.33
N ARG A 113 9.22 -26.30 0.56
CA ARG A 113 10.17 -25.29 1.04
C ARG A 113 9.65 -24.49 2.23
N TRP A 114 8.34 -24.24 2.30
CA TRP A 114 7.71 -23.54 3.42
C TRP A 114 7.36 -24.51 4.54
N TYR A 115 6.86 -25.71 4.23
CA TYR A 115 6.62 -26.74 5.24
C TYR A 115 7.88 -27.04 6.07
N ASN A 116 9.05 -27.13 5.43
CA ASN A 116 10.32 -27.39 6.11
C ASN A 116 10.79 -26.23 7.04
N ARG A 117 10.17 -25.05 6.95
CA ARG A 117 10.47 -23.91 7.84
C ARG A 117 9.71 -23.96 9.15
N ILE A 118 8.66 -24.79 9.24
CA ILE A 118 7.82 -24.93 10.44
C ILE A 118 8.66 -25.31 11.66
N GLU A 119 9.63 -26.22 11.48
CA GLU A 119 10.51 -26.67 12.57
C GLU A 119 11.27 -25.51 13.22
N HIS A 120 11.69 -24.51 12.44
CA HIS A 120 12.51 -23.41 12.92
C HIS A 120 11.70 -22.20 13.38
N TYR A 121 10.62 -21.85 12.67
CA TYR A 121 9.85 -20.62 12.91
C TYR A 121 8.50 -20.85 13.58
N GLY A 122 8.04 -22.09 13.71
CA GLY A 122 6.69 -22.44 14.13
C GLY A 122 5.68 -22.39 12.98
N LEU A 123 4.54 -23.07 13.17
CA LEU A 123 3.53 -23.26 12.14
C LEU A 123 2.88 -21.93 11.74
N GLU A 124 2.32 -21.22 12.71
CA GLU A 124 1.53 -20.01 12.49
C GLU A 124 2.35 -18.92 11.80
N ARG A 125 3.59 -18.70 12.28
CA ARG A 125 4.51 -17.73 11.66
C ARG A 125 4.83 -18.10 10.22
N THR A 126 5.14 -19.36 9.97
CA THR A 126 5.47 -19.85 8.62
C THR A 126 4.30 -19.65 7.66
N VAL A 127 3.07 -19.95 8.09
CA VAL A 127 1.86 -19.75 7.29
C VAL A 127 1.61 -18.26 7.02
N ILE A 128 1.71 -17.40 8.05
CA ILE A 128 1.53 -15.95 7.91
C ILE A 128 2.53 -15.38 6.90
N ASP A 129 3.81 -15.74 7.03
CA ASP A 129 4.86 -15.21 6.16
C ASP A 129 4.71 -15.73 4.72
N TYR A 130 4.26 -16.97 4.54
CA TYR A 130 3.97 -17.51 3.21
C TYR A 130 2.81 -16.77 2.54
N ILE A 131 1.70 -16.55 3.26
CA ILE A 131 0.52 -15.84 2.76
C ILE A 131 0.86 -14.36 2.47
N ALA A 132 1.61 -13.70 3.35
CA ALA A 132 2.04 -12.30 3.17
C ALA A 132 2.95 -12.12 1.94
N GLY A 133 3.66 -13.17 1.52
CA GLY A 133 4.47 -13.19 0.30
C GLY A 133 3.68 -13.41 -0.99
N MET A 134 2.37 -13.68 -0.92
CA MET A 134 1.55 -13.94 -2.11
C MET A 134 1.15 -12.64 -2.81
N THR A 135 1.08 -12.69 -4.15
CA THR A 135 0.32 -11.72 -4.93
C THR A 135 -1.16 -12.14 -4.98
N ASP A 136 -2.09 -11.20 -5.20
CA ASP A 136 -3.52 -11.51 -5.34
C ASP A 136 -3.79 -12.63 -6.36
N LYS A 137 -3.09 -12.59 -7.51
CA LYS A 137 -3.22 -13.60 -8.56
C LYS A 137 -2.75 -14.98 -8.07
N TYR A 138 -1.65 -15.01 -7.32
CA TYR A 138 -1.13 -16.24 -6.75
C TYR A 138 -2.04 -16.78 -5.64
N ALA A 139 -2.55 -15.93 -4.74
CA ALA A 139 -3.50 -16.33 -3.70
C ALA A 139 -4.76 -16.96 -4.29
N LEU A 140 -5.33 -16.38 -5.34
CA LEU A 140 -6.48 -16.97 -6.05
C LEU A 140 -6.14 -18.29 -6.74
N LYS A 141 -4.91 -18.43 -7.29
CA LYS A 141 -4.44 -19.70 -7.87
C LYS A 141 -4.32 -20.78 -6.80
N THR A 142 -3.68 -20.46 -5.68
CA THR A 142 -3.52 -21.34 -4.52
C THR A 142 -4.87 -21.77 -3.97
N TYR A 143 -5.80 -20.82 -3.80
CA TYR A 143 -7.16 -21.12 -3.36
C TYR A 143 -7.85 -22.15 -4.25
N ARG A 144 -7.77 -21.97 -5.57
CA ARG A 144 -8.33 -22.95 -6.51
C ARG A 144 -7.63 -24.30 -6.41
N ALA A 145 -6.30 -24.32 -6.33
CA ALA A 145 -5.55 -25.57 -6.18
C ALA A 145 -5.91 -26.34 -4.90
N LEU A 146 -6.28 -25.64 -3.83
CA LEU A 146 -6.66 -26.26 -2.55
C LEU A 146 -8.11 -26.79 -2.55
N TYR A 147 -9.04 -26.09 -3.21
CA TYR A 147 -10.48 -26.36 -3.06
C TYR A 147 -11.19 -26.84 -4.33
N ASP A 148 -10.57 -26.76 -5.50
CA ASP A 148 -11.11 -27.27 -6.77
C ASP A 148 -10.38 -28.57 -7.17
N PRO A 149 -11.00 -29.75 -7.01
CA PRO A 149 -10.39 -31.04 -7.36
C PRO A 149 -10.07 -31.20 -8.84
N GLN A 150 -10.65 -30.38 -9.70
CA GLN A 150 -10.42 -30.39 -11.15
C GLN A 150 -9.34 -29.38 -11.57
N PHE A 151 -8.77 -28.64 -10.62
CA PHE A 151 -7.74 -27.65 -10.92
C PHE A 151 -6.47 -28.33 -11.43
N GLN A 152 -6.14 -28.08 -12.69
CA GLN A 152 -4.86 -28.46 -13.29
C GLN A 152 -4.01 -27.21 -13.49
N GLU A 153 -2.75 -27.26 -13.07
CA GLU A 153 -1.79 -26.21 -13.43
C GLU A 153 -1.57 -26.25 -14.94
N ILE A 154 -1.90 -25.15 -15.63
CA ILE A 154 -1.48 -24.88 -17.02
C ILE A 154 -0.03 -24.42 -17.01
#